data_AF-A0ABD5LYJ6-F1
#
_entry.id   AF-A0ABD5LYJ6-F1
#
_cell.length_a   1.000
_cell.length_b   1.000
_cell.length_c   1.000
_cell.angle_alpha   90.00
_cell.angle_beta   90.00
_cell.angle_gamma   90.00
#
_symmetry.space_group_name_H-M   'P 1'
#
loop_
_entity.id
_entity.type
_entity.pdbx_description
1 polymer ?
#
loop_
_entity_poly.entity_id
_entity_poly.type
_entity_poly.pdbx_seq_one_letter_code
_entity_poly.pdbx_strand_id
1 'polypeptide(L)'
;MPGGNALLQRYISLLCVDSQHKLSSFILHTFVAQDIKGPTLEEAMAEAQQNAPSRLTQYKDWAKRYPEYYAKYETYTLEQVVEEIKNEVLRRYLGSAISDKGMLALICGIEGHIAVSVLRNYMRDHYQRRAQIEAMIDAVASSNDPIIIQLLLSLSRRYRTASVQEKARNLVTQIAERNGWSADELADRTIPTAGFDDSGTLVLEYGERTFTAKMDAKQKLFCLILKVRKLSHYLQHAKMTIQS
;
A
#
# COMPACT_ATOMS: atom_id res chain seq x y z
N MET A 1 9.42 14.72 -14.45
CA MET A 1 9.51 14.39 -13.00
C MET A 1 8.27 13.59 -12.61
N PRO A 2 8.34 12.67 -11.64
CA PRO A 2 7.20 11.85 -11.20
C PRO A 2 5.98 12.67 -10.75
N GLY A 3 6.16 13.84 -10.14
CA GLY A 3 5.07 14.78 -9.78
C GLY A 3 4.25 15.37 -10.94
N GLY A 4 4.62 15.08 -12.19
CA GLY A 4 3.95 15.62 -13.38
C GLY A 4 4.19 17.12 -13.60
N ASN A 5 3.70 17.62 -14.74
CA ASN A 5 3.66 19.06 -15.05
C ASN A 5 2.21 19.54 -14.86
N ALA A 6 2.01 20.81 -14.49
CA ALA A 6 0.72 21.47 -14.36
C ALA A 6 -0.22 21.24 -15.55
N LEU A 7 0.32 21.12 -16.77
CA LEU A 7 -0.47 20.81 -17.97
C LEU A 7 -1.07 19.40 -17.95
N LEU A 8 -0.34 18.38 -17.47
CA LEU A 8 -0.89 17.03 -17.32
C LEU A 8 -1.96 16.99 -16.23
N GLN A 9 -1.73 17.67 -15.11
CA GLN A 9 -2.72 17.80 -14.04
C GLN A 9 -4.01 18.46 -14.56
N ARG A 10 -3.87 19.50 -15.39
CA ARG A 10 -4.99 20.15 -16.06
C ARG A 10 -5.76 19.19 -16.95
N TYR A 11 -5.10 18.34 -17.74
CA TYR A 11 -5.81 17.36 -18.57
C TYR A 11 -6.50 16.27 -17.76
N ILE A 12 -5.88 15.77 -16.70
CA ILE A 12 -6.54 14.81 -15.80
C ILE A 12 -7.77 15.44 -15.13
N SER A 13 -7.71 16.72 -14.76
CA SER A 13 -8.86 17.42 -14.18
C SER A 13 -10.07 17.56 -15.11
N LEU A 14 -9.89 17.35 -16.42
CA LEU A 14 -11.00 17.36 -17.39
C LEU A 14 -11.79 16.05 -17.40
N LEU A 15 -11.23 14.97 -16.84
CA LEU A 15 -11.96 13.72 -16.66
C LEU A 15 -13.01 13.89 -15.55
N CYS A 16 -14.09 13.11 -15.58
CA CYS A 16 -14.99 13.05 -14.42
C CYS A 16 -14.24 12.48 -13.20
N VAL A 17 -14.65 12.87 -11.99
CA VAL A 17 -13.99 12.49 -10.73
C VAL A 17 -13.81 10.98 -10.63
N ASP A 18 -14.85 10.20 -10.95
CA ASP A 18 -14.77 8.73 -10.96
C ASP A 18 -13.68 8.18 -11.89
N SER A 19 -13.50 8.80 -13.06
CA SER A 19 -12.46 8.39 -14.01
C SER A 19 -11.07 8.77 -13.53
N GLN A 20 -10.92 9.93 -12.87
CA GLN A 20 -9.66 10.34 -12.25
C GLN A 20 -9.24 9.34 -11.17
N HIS A 21 -10.17 8.96 -10.28
CA HIS A 21 -9.92 8.01 -9.20
C HIS A 21 -9.54 6.63 -9.76
N LYS A 22 -10.33 6.10 -10.71
CA LYS A 22 -10.07 4.79 -11.34
C LYS A 22 -8.73 4.74 -12.06
N LEU A 23 -8.41 5.76 -12.87
CA LEU A 23 -7.15 5.84 -13.60
C LEU A 23 -5.96 5.91 -12.64
N SER A 24 -6.05 6.80 -11.65
CA SER A 24 -4.95 7.03 -10.70
C SER A 24 -4.69 5.79 -9.84
N SER A 25 -5.75 5.16 -9.34
CA SER A 25 -5.68 3.90 -8.61
C SER A 25 -5.07 2.79 -9.46
N PHE A 26 -5.55 2.62 -10.70
CA PHE A 26 -5.03 1.63 -11.64
C PHE A 26 -3.52 1.81 -11.89
N ILE A 27 -3.08 3.05 -12.14
CA ILE A 27 -1.66 3.34 -12.40
C ILE A 27 -0.80 3.03 -11.18
N LEU A 28 -1.20 3.49 -9.99
CA LEU A 28 -0.41 3.25 -8.78
C LEU A 28 -0.31 1.76 -8.45
N HIS A 29 -1.42 1.03 -8.54
CA HIS A 29 -1.42 -0.43 -8.31
C HIS A 29 -0.60 -1.17 -9.36
N THR A 30 -0.68 -0.78 -10.63
CA THR A 30 0.11 -1.39 -11.72
C THR A 30 1.59 -1.12 -11.54
N PHE A 31 1.97 0.11 -11.15
CA PHE A 31 3.36 0.47 -10.85
C PHE A 31 3.93 -0.40 -9.73
N VAL A 32 3.17 -0.57 -8.63
CA VAL A 32 3.58 -1.43 -7.52
C VAL A 32 3.65 -2.90 -7.95
N ALA A 33 2.62 -3.42 -8.62
CA ALA A 33 2.56 -4.81 -9.08
C ALA A 33 3.74 -5.16 -10.01
N GLN A 34 4.10 -4.25 -10.91
CA GLN A 34 5.25 -4.41 -11.80
C GLN A 34 6.58 -4.38 -11.03
N ASP A 35 6.70 -3.55 -9.99
CA ASP A 35 7.94 -3.45 -9.23
C ASP A 35 8.21 -4.64 -8.29
N ILE A 36 7.13 -5.22 -7.75
CA ILE A 36 7.18 -6.37 -6.84
C ILE A 36 7.05 -7.71 -7.56
N LYS A 37 6.97 -7.71 -8.91
CA LYS A 37 6.87 -8.94 -9.69
C LYS A 37 8.02 -9.87 -9.33
N GLY A 38 7.68 -11.08 -8.93
CA GLY A 38 8.62 -12.13 -8.52
C GLY A 38 8.26 -13.47 -9.15
N PRO A 39 9.05 -14.52 -8.88
CA PRO A 39 8.75 -15.86 -9.36
C PRO A 39 7.43 -16.37 -8.79
N THR A 40 6.74 -17.19 -9.57
CA THR A 40 5.54 -17.90 -9.11
C THR A 40 5.92 -19.02 -8.14
N LEU A 41 4.93 -19.50 -7.38
CA LEU A 41 5.11 -20.66 -6.50
C LEU A 41 5.55 -21.90 -7.29
N GLU A 42 4.99 -22.10 -8.48
CA GLU A 42 5.33 -23.23 -9.35
C GLU A 42 6.79 -23.18 -9.81
N GLU A 43 7.27 -22.03 -10.29
CA GLU A 43 8.67 -21.83 -10.66
C GLU A 43 9.61 -22.03 -9.45
N ALA A 44 9.24 -21.50 -8.29
CA ALA A 44 10.01 -21.67 -7.06
C ALA A 44 10.09 -23.13 -6.61
N MET A 45 8.99 -23.87 -6.69
CA MET A 45 8.95 -25.29 -6.36
C MET A 45 9.73 -26.14 -7.36
N ALA A 46 9.65 -25.83 -8.66
CA ALA A 46 10.42 -26.52 -9.69
C ALA A 46 11.94 -26.35 -9.47
N GLU A 47 12.40 -25.11 -9.24
CA GLU A 47 13.82 -24.83 -8.94
C GLU A 47 14.27 -25.50 -7.63
N ALA A 48 13.43 -25.48 -6.59
CA ALA A 48 13.71 -26.13 -5.33
C ALA A 48 13.86 -27.65 -5.47
N GLN A 49 12.92 -28.30 -6.16
CA GLN A 49 12.96 -29.74 -6.37
C GLN A 49 14.17 -30.18 -7.20
N GLN A 50 14.55 -29.39 -8.19
CA GLN A 50 15.72 -29.65 -9.03
C GLN A 50 17.04 -29.52 -8.25
N ASN A 51 17.17 -28.49 -7.40
CA ASN A 51 18.45 -28.12 -6.80
C ASN A 51 18.65 -28.67 -5.38
N ALA A 52 17.59 -29.06 -4.66
CA ALA A 52 17.67 -29.51 -3.28
C ALA A 52 18.55 -30.74 -3.04
N PRO A 53 18.55 -31.80 -3.88
CA PRO A 53 19.40 -32.98 -3.65
C PRO A 53 20.90 -32.64 -3.69
N SER A 54 21.30 -31.80 -4.64
CA SER A 54 22.69 -31.35 -4.75
C SER A 54 23.10 -30.45 -3.58
N ARG A 55 22.22 -29.53 -3.14
CA ARG A 55 22.49 -28.65 -2.00
C ARG A 55 22.54 -29.41 -0.68
N LEU A 56 21.68 -30.40 -0.47
CA LEU A 56 21.72 -31.27 0.71
C LEU A 56 23.04 -32.06 0.78
N THR A 57 23.52 -32.56 -0.36
CA THR A 57 24.81 -33.26 -0.42
C THR A 57 25.95 -32.32 -0.02
N GLN A 58 25.96 -31.08 -0.52
CA GLN A 58 26.94 -30.06 -0.10
C GLN A 58 26.87 -29.76 1.39
N TYR A 59 25.66 -29.65 1.96
CA TYR A 59 25.45 -29.39 3.38
C TYR A 59 26.04 -30.51 4.26
N LYS A 60 25.80 -31.78 3.90
CA LYS A 60 26.38 -32.94 4.61
C LYS A 60 27.90 -33.00 4.47
N ASP A 61 28.41 -32.68 3.29
CA ASP A 61 29.86 -32.61 3.04
C ASP A 61 30.55 -31.53 3.90
N TRP A 62 29.93 -30.36 4.05
CA TRP A 62 30.45 -29.29 4.91
C TRP A 62 30.41 -29.67 6.37
N ALA A 63 29.33 -30.29 6.84
CA ALA A 63 29.23 -30.81 8.20
C ALA A 63 30.35 -31.82 8.51
N LYS A 64 30.71 -32.67 7.52
CA LYS A 64 31.80 -33.64 7.67
C LYS A 64 33.20 -32.99 7.67
N ARG A 65 33.44 -31.99 6.82
CA ARG A 65 34.76 -31.35 6.66
C ARG A 65 35.06 -30.34 7.75
N TYR A 66 34.06 -29.57 8.16
CA TYR A 66 34.20 -28.50 9.15
C TYR A 66 33.04 -28.55 10.16
N PRO A 67 33.01 -29.59 11.02
CA PRO A 67 31.91 -29.83 11.95
C PRO A 67 31.69 -28.65 12.92
N GLU A 68 32.74 -27.95 13.31
CA GLU A 68 32.68 -26.78 14.21
C GLU A 68 31.81 -25.62 13.68
N TYR A 69 31.69 -25.47 12.35
CA TYR A 69 30.90 -24.41 11.72
C TYR A 69 29.55 -24.90 11.19
N TYR A 70 29.47 -26.18 10.79
CA TYR A 70 28.36 -26.70 9.99
C TYR A 70 27.61 -27.89 10.62
N ALA A 71 27.82 -28.19 11.91
CA ALA A 71 27.13 -29.29 12.61
C ALA A 71 25.60 -29.29 12.42
N LYS A 72 24.97 -28.11 12.33
CA LYS A 72 23.52 -27.97 12.10
C LYS A 72 23.02 -28.68 10.83
N TYR A 73 23.91 -28.89 9.85
CA TYR A 73 23.58 -29.47 8.56
C TYR A 73 23.63 -31.00 8.55
N GLU A 74 24.14 -31.65 9.60
CA GLU A 74 24.22 -33.10 9.70
C GLU A 74 22.83 -33.76 9.71
N THR A 75 21.88 -33.14 10.41
CA THR A 75 20.49 -33.61 10.55
C THR A 75 19.52 -32.92 9.59
N TYR A 76 20.02 -32.06 8.70
CA TYR A 76 19.18 -31.31 7.76
C TYR A 76 18.50 -32.27 6.78
N THR A 77 17.20 -32.06 6.55
CA THR A 77 16.40 -32.93 5.67
C THR A 77 16.29 -32.38 4.26
N LEU A 78 15.94 -33.23 3.30
CA LEU A 78 15.66 -32.80 1.93
C LEU A 78 14.51 -31.79 1.88
N GLU A 79 13.45 -32.03 2.66
CA GLU A 79 12.30 -31.13 2.76
C GLU A 79 12.69 -29.73 3.27
N GLN A 80 13.59 -29.66 4.25
CA GLN A 80 14.11 -28.38 4.75
C GLN A 80 14.91 -27.63 3.68
N VAL A 81 15.72 -28.33 2.88
CA VAL A 81 16.44 -27.70 1.77
C VAL A 81 15.49 -27.23 0.66
N VAL A 82 14.45 -28.01 0.35
CA VAL A 82 13.40 -27.60 -0.60
C VAL A 82 12.72 -26.32 -0.12
N GLU A 83 12.33 -26.27 1.15
CA GLU A 83 11.69 -25.10 1.74
C GLU A 83 12.63 -23.87 1.74
N GLU A 84 13.91 -24.07 2.02
CA GLU A 84 14.94 -23.03 1.99
C GLU A 84 15.10 -22.45 0.57
N ILE A 85 15.32 -23.29 -0.44
CA ILE A 85 15.47 -22.85 -1.84
C ILE A 85 14.19 -22.16 -2.32
N LYS A 86 13.01 -22.73 -2.03
CA LYS A 86 11.73 -22.11 -2.38
C LYS A 86 11.62 -20.69 -1.82
N ASN A 87 11.95 -20.51 -0.54
CA ASN A 87 11.91 -19.20 0.10
C ASN A 87 12.97 -18.23 -0.45
N GLU A 88 14.15 -18.73 -0.82
CA GLU A 88 15.17 -17.92 -1.53
C GLU A 88 14.65 -17.43 -2.89
N VAL A 89 14.02 -18.30 -3.67
CA VAL A 89 13.48 -17.98 -5.00
C VAL A 89 12.35 -16.95 -4.88
N LEU A 90 11.39 -17.17 -3.98
CA LEU A 90 10.25 -16.26 -3.79
C LEU A 90 10.65 -14.86 -3.30
N ARG A 91 11.83 -14.68 -2.71
CA ARG A 91 12.35 -13.36 -2.31
C ARG A 91 12.97 -12.56 -3.46
N ARG A 92 13.17 -13.17 -4.62
CA ARG A 92 13.80 -12.51 -5.78
C ARG A 92 12.79 -11.57 -6.42
N TYR A 93 13.25 -10.38 -6.79
CA TYR A 93 12.49 -9.49 -7.67
C TYR A 93 12.86 -9.77 -9.13
N LEU A 94 11.86 -10.08 -9.94
CA LEU A 94 11.98 -10.18 -11.40
C LEU A 94 11.56 -8.86 -12.08
N GLY A 95 10.81 -8.02 -11.38
CA GLY A 95 10.31 -6.75 -11.88
C GLY A 95 11.04 -5.53 -11.32
N SER A 96 10.86 -4.41 -12.02
CA SER A 96 11.20 -3.06 -11.59
C SER A 96 10.34 -2.08 -12.39
N ALA A 97 9.70 -1.12 -11.72
CA ALA A 97 8.87 -0.11 -12.38
C ALA A 97 9.56 1.25 -12.48
N ILE A 98 10.80 1.38 -11.98
CA ILE A 98 11.45 2.69 -11.83
C ILE A 98 11.74 3.40 -13.17
N SER A 99 11.90 2.64 -14.26
CA SER A 99 11.98 3.16 -15.64
C SER A 99 10.70 3.91 -16.03
N ASP A 100 9.56 3.45 -15.53
CA ASP A 100 8.22 3.91 -15.90
C ASP A 100 7.65 4.91 -14.88
N LYS A 101 8.48 5.44 -13.97
CA LYS A 101 8.07 6.44 -12.96
C LYS A 101 7.41 7.69 -13.53
N GLY A 102 7.58 7.97 -14.83
CA GLY A 102 6.87 9.03 -15.53
C GLY A 102 5.34 8.83 -15.53
N MET A 103 4.86 7.59 -15.48
CA MET A 103 3.44 7.26 -15.41
C MET A 103 2.79 7.75 -14.12
N LEU A 104 3.57 7.87 -13.04
CA LEU A 104 3.07 8.38 -11.76
C LEU A 104 2.61 9.85 -11.86
N ALA A 105 3.02 10.60 -12.89
CA ALA A 105 2.52 11.95 -13.14
C ALA A 105 1.01 12.03 -13.35
N LEU A 106 0.37 10.90 -13.66
CA LEU A 106 -1.06 10.81 -13.96
C LEU A 106 -1.91 10.48 -12.74
N ILE A 107 -1.31 10.28 -11.55
CA ILE A 107 -2.05 9.87 -10.34
C ILE A 107 -2.60 11.04 -9.52
N CYS A 108 -2.57 12.27 -10.05
CA CYS A 108 -2.95 13.47 -9.30
C CYS A 108 -4.40 13.48 -8.79
N GLY A 109 -5.28 12.65 -9.37
CA GLY A 109 -6.66 12.45 -8.91
C GLY A 109 -6.84 11.22 -8.00
N ILE A 110 -5.78 10.69 -7.40
CA ILE A 110 -5.90 9.56 -6.47
C ILE A 110 -6.55 9.98 -5.16
N GLU A 111 -7.42 9.13 -4.63
CA GLU A 111 -7.94 9.28 -3.28
C GLU A 111 -6.83 9.07 -2.24
N GLY A 112 -6.67 10.00 -1.30
CA GLY A 112 -5.53 9.98 -0.38
C GLY A 112 -5.43 8.72 0.46
N HIS A 113 -6.57 8.16 0.89
CA HIS A 113 -6.58 6.92 1.68
C HIS A 113 -6.06 5.70 0.88
N ILE A 114 -6.37 5.61 -0.42
CA ILE A 114 -5.83 4.57 -1.31
C ILE A 114 -4.32 4.75 -1.48
N ALA A 115 -3.89 5.97 -1.81
CA ALA A 115 -2.47 6.29 -2.00
C ALA A 115 -1.63 5.96 -0.77
N VAL A 116 -2.08 6.40 0.42
CA VAL A 116 -1.39 6.16 1.69
C VAL A 116 -1.39 4.68 2.06
N SER A 117 -2.48 3.95 1.82
CA SER A 117 -2.54 2.51 2.07
C SER A 117 -1.50 1.76 1.23
N VAL A 118 -1.46 2.02 -0.08
CA VAL A 118 -0.51 1.40 -1.01
C VAL A 118 0.93 1.74 -0.63
N LEU A 119 1.23 3.03 -0.37
CA LEU A 119 2.56 3.48 0.03
C LEU A 119 3.01 2.83 1.34
N ARG A 120 2.17 2.78 2.38
CA ARG A 120 2.54 2.18 3.67
C ARG A 120 2.85 0.68 3.54
N ASN A 121 2.01 -0.06 2.80
CA ASN A 121 2.25 -1.48 2.56
C ASN A 121 3.57 -1.69 1.81
N TYR A 122 3.78 -0.95 0.71
CA TYR A 122 5.00 -1.05 -0.07
C TYR A 122 6.25 -0.68 0.75
N MET A 123 6.20 0.40 1.55
CA MET A 123 7.32 0.84 2.37
C MET A 123 7.61 -0.08 3.56
N ARG A 124 6.62 -0.84 4.05
CA ARG A 124 6.80 -1.86 5.08
C ARG A 124 7.56 -3.06 4.50
N ASP A 125 7.10 -3.55 3.36
CA ASP A 125 7.53 -4.83 2.79
C ASP A 125 8.78 -4.68 1.88
N HIS A 126 8.96 -3.51 1.25
CA HIS A 126 9.97 -3.26 0.21
C HIS A 126 10.82 -2.01 0.49
N TYR A 127 11.13 -1.72 1.76
CA TYR A 127 11.86 -0.51 2.17
C TYR A 127 13.22 -0.27 1.49
N GLN A 128 13.85 -1.32 0.95
CA GLN A 128 15.12 -1.24 0.22
C GLN A 128 14.97 -0.60 -1.17
N ARG A 129 13.75 -0.57 -1.72
CA ARG A 129 13.41 0.05 -3.02
C ARG A 129 13.29 1.57 -2.92
N ARG A 130 14.37 2.23 -2.48
CA ARG A 130 14.36 3.67 -2.18
C ARG A 130 13.90 4.55 -3.34
N ALA A 131 14.29 4.22 -4.58
CA ALA A 131 14.02 5.06 -5.74
C ALA A 131 12.54 5.04 -6.12
N GLN A 132 11.88 3.89 -5.96
CA GLN A 132 10.46 3.72 -6.15
C GLN A 132 9.66 4.46 -5.08
N ILE A 133 10.09 4.35 -3.82
CA ILE A 133 9.48 5.10 -2.71
C ILE A 133 9.57 6.59 -2.97
N GLU A 134 10.77 7.10 -3.29
CA GLU A 134 10.99 8.51 -3.64
C GLU A 134 10.11 8.96 -4.81
N ALA A 135 9.94 8.13 -5.85
CA ALA A 135 9.08 8.44 -6.99
C ALA A 135 7.59 8.49 -6.62
N MET A 136 7.11 7.55 -5.81
CA MET A 136 5.70 7.52 -5.39
C MET A 136 5.36 8.66 -4.42
N ILE A 137 6.23 8.99 -3.46
CA ILE A 137 5.98 10.12 -2.54
C ILE A 137 6.03 11.46 -3.28
N ASP A 138 6.89 11.60 -4.29
CA ASP A 138 6.96 12.77 -5.18
C ASP A 138 5.66 12.93 -5.99
N ALA A 139 5.12 11.82 -6.49
CA ALA A 139 3.89 11.82 -7.27
C ALA A 139 2.65 12.21 -6.45
N VAL A 140 2.52 11.72 -5.21
CA VAL A 140 1.35 12.03 -4.37
C VAL A 140 1.41 13.42 -3.75
N ALA A 141 2.60 14.04 -3.65
CA ALA A 141 2.79 15.38 -3.08
C ALA A 141 2.11 16.51 -3.88
N SER A 142 1.66 16.25 -5.11
CA SER A 142 0.80 17.19 -5.83
C SER A 142 -0.57 17.38 -5.17
N SER A 143 -1.02 16.40 -4.38
CA SER A 143 -2.29 16.46 -3.66
C SER A 143 -2.22 17.36 -2.41
N ASN A 144 -3.36 17.97 -2.08
CA ASN A 144 -3.60 18.71 -0.83
C ASN A 144 -4.38 17.87 0.20
N ASP A 145 -4.56 16.56 -0.04
CA ASP A 145 -5.27 15.68 0.89
C ASP A 145 -4.53 15.61 2.25
N PRO A 146 -5.22 15.90 3.38
CA PRO A 146 -4.62 15.88 4.71
C PRO A 146 -3.91 14.56 5.06
N ILE A 147 -4.41 13.40 4.60
CA ILE A 147 -3.80 12.10 4.93
C ILE A 147 -2.46 11.89 4.19
N ILE A 148 -2.32 12.44 2.98
CA ILE A 148 -1.08 12.41 2.21
C ILE A 148 -0.05 13.32 2.88
N ILE A 149 -0.45 14.55 3.24
CA ILE A 149 0.43 15.50 3.91
C ILE A 149 0.90 14.91 5.26
N GLN A 150 0.00 14.27 6.02
CA GLN A 150 0.33 13.59 7.26
C GLN A 150 1.32 12.42 7.06
N LEU A 151 1.17 11.66 5.96
CA LEU A 151 2.16 10.64 5.59
C LEU A 151 3.53 11.29 5.37
N LEU A 152 3.62 12.34 4.55
CA LEU A 152 4.88 13.03 4.25
C LEU A 152 5.53 13.63 5.50
N LEU A 153 4.74 14.25 6.39
CA LEU A 153 5.20 14.72 7.70
C LEU A 153 5.75 13.59 8.57
N SER A 154 5.08 12.42 8.60
CA SER A 154 5.56 11.28 9.37
C SER A 154 6.92 10.79 8.86
N LEU A 155 7.08 10.74 7.53
CA LEU A 155 8.32 10.33 6.87
C LEU A 155 9.44 11.34 7.09
N SER A 156 9.15 12.64 7.03
CA SER A 156 10.12 13.72 7.23
C SER A 156 10.67 13.74 8.67
N ARG A 157 9.83 13.43 9.66
CA ARG A 157 10.22 13.30 11.07
C ARG A 157 11.06 12.05 11.31
N ARG A 158 10.60 10.90 10.82
CA ARG A 158 11.29 9.63 11.05
C ARG A 158 11.03 8.65 9.91
N TYR A 159 12.09 8.33 9.19
CA TYR A 159 12.12 7.17 8.31
C TYR A 159 13.51 6.54 8.30
N ARG A 160 13.58 5.22 8.06
CA ARG A 160 14.82 4.45 8.16
C ARG A 160 15.87 4.82 7.10
N THR A 161 15.41 5.29 5.93
CA THR A 161 16.27 5.65 4.80
C THR A 161 16.42 7.16 4.72
N ALA A 162 17.65 7.67 4.92
CA ALA A 162 17.91 9.12 5.00
C ALA A 162 17.51 9.89 3.72
N SER A 163 17.75 9.34 2.53
CA SER A 163 17.39 10.00 1.26
C SER A 163 15.89 10.19 1.10
N VAL A 164 15.10 9.18 1.47
CA VAL A 164 13.63 9.22 1.45
C VAL A 164 13.11 10.24 2.47
N GLN A 165 13.71 10.26 3.67
CA GLN A 165 13.36 11.23 4.70
C GLN A 165 13.60 12.67 4.23
N GLU A 166 14.76 12.92 3.60
CA GLU A 166 15.11 14.24 3.06
C GLU A 166 14.19 14.65 1.92
N LYS A 167 13.88 13.72 1.02
CA LYS A 167 12.89 13.94 -0.04
C LYS A 167 11.52 14.31 0.55
N ALA A 168 11.08 13.63 1.62
CA ALA A 168 9.82 13.96 2.29
C ALA A 168 9.84 15.36 2.94
N ARG A 169 10.96 15.80 3.54
CA ARG A 169 11.12 17.17 4.05
C ARG A 169 10.95 18.19 2.93
N ASN A 170 11.65 17.99 1.81
CA ASN A 170 11.58 18.89 0.66
C ASN A 170 10.15 18.97 0.09
N LEU A 171 9.43 17.84 0.03
CA LEU A 171 8.04 17.83 -0.44
C LEU A 171 7.09 18.54 0.54
N VAL A 172 7.28 18.39 1.85
CA VAL A 172 6.51 19.15 2.86
C VAL A 172 6.73 20.65 2.69
N THR A 173 7.98 21.09 2.53
CA THR A 173 8.31 22.50 2.27
C THR A 173 7.65 23.01 0.98
N GLN A 174 7.71 22.24 -0.11
CA GLN A 174 7.06 22.62 -1.37
C GLN A 174 5.54 22.74 -1.24
N ILE A 175 4.90 21.86 -0.47
CA ILE A 175 3.45 21.94 -0.20
C ILE A 175 3.12 23.20 0.60
N ALA A 176 3.92 23.52 1.62
CA ALA A 176 3.78 24.72 2.42
C ALA A 176 3.89 25.99 1.55
N GLU A 177 4.95 26.08 0.75
CA GLU A 177 5.18 27.20 -0.18
C GLU A 177 4.06 27.34 -1.21
N ARG A 178 3.63 26.23 -1.84
CA ARG A 178 2.54 26.21 -2.82
C ARG A 178 1.23 26.76 -2.26
N ASN A 179 0.93 26.44 -1.00
CA ASN A 179 -0.34 26.79 -0.38
C ASN A 179 -0.25 28.05 0.51
N GLY A 180 0.93 28.66 0.64
CA GLY A 180 1.16 29.81 1.51
C GLY A 180 1.00 29.48 3.01
N TRP A 181 1.27 28.24 3.42
CA TRP A 181 1.15 27.79 4.80
C TRP A 181 2.47 27.92 5.54
N SER A 182 2.41 28.29 6.81
CA SER A 182 3.54 28.09 7.73
C SER A 182 3.73 26.60 8.05
N ALA A 183 4.90 26.25 8.60
CA ALA A 183 5.16 24.88 9.06
C ALA A 183 4.18 24.44 10.16
N ASP A 184 3.78 25.36 11.04
CA ASP A 184 2.84 25.12 12.14
C ASP A 184 1.42 24.93 11.61
N GLU A 185 1.01 25.77 10.68
CA GLU A 185 -0.27 25.68 9.99
C GLU A 185 -0.45 24.36 9.21
N LEU A 186 0.63 23.84 8.66
CA LEU A 186 0.63 22.56 7.97
C LEU A 186 0.43 21.40 8.95
N ALA A 187 1.01 21.48 10.16
CA ALA A 187 0.81 20.48 11.20
C ALA A 187 -0.61 20.52 11.81
N ASP A 188 -1.19 21.71 11.98
CA ASP A 188 -2.55 21.88 12.52
C ASP A 188 -3.63 21.35 11.57
N ARG A 189 -3.43 21.53 10.25
CA ARG A 189 -4.36 21.01 9.23
C ARG A 189 -4.24 19.52 8.97
N THR A 190 -3.18 18.88 9.45
CA THR A 190 -2.98 17.42 9.33
C THR A 190 -3.23 16.66 10.63
N ILE A 191 -3.78 17.31 11.66
CA ILE A 191 -4.21 16.62 12.87
C ILE A 191 -5.13 15.47 12.43
N PRO A 192 -4.77 14.20 12.72
CA PRO A 192 -5.56 13.08 12.26
C PRO A 192 -6.95 13.18 12.85
N THR A 193 -7.95 13.41 12.01
CA THR A 193 -9.34 13.31 12.46
C THR A 193 -9.75 11.87 12.72
N ALA A 194 -8.83 10.89 12.65
CA ALA A 194 -9.11 9.46 12.80
C ALA A 194 -10.27 8.95 11.90
N GLY A 195 -10.47 9.59 10.75
CA GLY A 195 -11.56 9.28 9.81
C GLY A 195 -12.89 9.95 10.17
N PHE A 196 -12.93 10.81 11.19
CA PHE A 196 -14.06 11.67 11.48
C PHE A 196 -14.09 12.85 10.50
N ASP A 197 -15.28 13.14 9.97
CA ASP A 197 -15.55 14.39 9.25
C ASP A 197 -15.63 15.59 10.21
N ASP A 198 -15.85 16.79 9.67
CA ASP A 198 -15.98 18.04 10.45
C ASP A 198 -17.14 18.02 11.46
N SER A 199 -18.07 17.04 11.36
CA SER A 199 -19.16 16.82 12.31
C SER A 199 -18.80 15.82 13.42
N GLY A 200 -17.58 15.28 13.41
CA GLY A 200 -17.16 14.22 14.33
C GLY A 200 -17.76 12.87 13.98
N THR A 201 -18.10 12.62 12.71
CA THR A 201 -18.74 11.37 12.24
C THR A 201 -17.81 10.56 11.34
N LEU A 202 -17.66 9.26 11.61
CA LEU A 202 -16.90 8.29 10.80
C LEU A 202 -17.88 7.20 10.34
N VAL A 203 -17.96 6.96 9.03
CA VAL A 203 -18.77 5.89 8.44
C VAL A 203 -17.86 4.75 7.98
N LEU A 204 -18.08 3.54 8.50
CA LEU A 204 -17.35 2.34 8.13
C LEU A 204 -18.33 1.36 7.48
N GLU A 205 -18.10 1.04 6.22
CA GLU A 205 -18.86 0.02 5.50
C GLU A 205 -18.16 -1.34 5.59
N TYR A 206 -18.88 -2.36 6.07
CA TYR A 206 -18.38 -3.72 6.21
C TYR A 206 -19.42 -4.70 5.64
N GLY A 207 -19.22 -5.09 4.39
CA GLY A 207 -20.19 -5.90 3.65
C GLY A 207 -21.54 -5.19 3.55
N GLU A 208 -22.62 -5.83 4.02
CA GLU A 208 -23.98 -5.25 4.03
C GLU A 208 -24.27 -4.31 5.21
N ARG A 209 -23.26 -4.05 6.07
CA ARG A 209 -23.44 -3.28 7.32
C ARG A 209 -22.73 -1.94 7.23
N THR A 210 -23.43 -0.89 7.61
CA THR A 210 -22.87 0.45 7.79
C THR A 210 -22.76 0.74 9.28
N PHE A 211 -21.54 0.99 9.75
CA PHE A 211 -21.26 1.46 11.10
C PHE A 211 -21.03 2.97 11.06
N THR A 212 -21.62 3.69 11.99
CA THR A 212 -21.38 5.13 12.15
C THR A 212 -20.80 5.38 13.52
N ALA A 213 -19.51 5.68 13.59
CA ALA A 213 -18.90 6.18 14.82
C ALA A 213 -19.14 7.70 14.91
N LYS A 214 -19.51 8.19 16.09
CA LYS A 214 -19.58 9.61 16.41
C LYS A 214 -18.70 9.91 17.61
N MET A 215 -17.96 11.01 17.55
CA MET A 215 -17.13 11.50 18.63
C MET A 215 -17.83 12.69 19.30
N ASP A 216 -18.05 12.62 20.62
CA ASP A 216 -18.64 13.73 21.36
C ASP A 216 -17.61 14.84 21.68
N ALA A 217 -18.08 16.00 22.14
CA ALA A 217 -17.24 17.13 22.52
C ALA A 217 -16.26 16.85 23.70
N LYS A 218 -16.36 15.68 24.34
CA LYS A 218 -15.47 15.19 25.40
C LYS A 218 -14.55 14.07 24.91
N GLN A 219 -14.39 13.90 23.60
CA GLN A 219 -13.57 12.87 22.95
C GLN A 219 -14.03 11.43 23.25
N LYS A 220 -15.29 11.22 23.65
CA LYS A 220 -15.85 9.87 23.78
C LYS A 220 -16.36 9.37 22.43
N LEU A 221 -15.92 8.17 22.07
CA LEU A 221 -16.38 7.44 20.89
C LEU A 221 -17.69 6.73 21.18
N PHE A 222 -18.70 6.91 20.33
CA PHE A 222 -19.92 6.12 20.33
C PHE A 222 -20.12 5.49 18.96
N CYS A 223 -20.32 4.17 18.91
CA CYS A 223 -20.61 3.46 17.67
C CYS A 223 -22.12 3.23 17.57
N LEU A 224 -22.74 3.77 16.53
CA LEU A 224 -24.13 3.53 16.16
C LEU A 224 -24.16 2.45 15.07
N ILE A 225 -24.84 1.35 15.37
CA ILE A 225 -25.08 0.27 14.41
C ILE A 225 -26.40 0.58 13.70
N LEU A 226 -26.34 0.92 12.41
CA LEU A 226 -27.56 0.99 11.60
C LEU A 226 -27.94 -0.44 11.19
N LYS A 227 -29.16 -0.85 11.56
CA LYS A 227 -29.73 -2.15 11.16
C LYS A 227 -29.71 -2.28 9.63
N VAL A 228 -29.32 -3.48 9.20
CA VAL A 228 -29.32 -3.99 7.81
C VAL A 228 -30.47 -3.40 6.99
N ARG A 229 -30.16 -2.84 5.81
CA ARG A 229 -31.15 -2.60 4.74
C ARG A 229 -31.74 -3.96 4.37
N LYS A 230 -32.88 -4.35 4.96
CA LYS A 230 -33.69 -5.44 4.41
C LYS A 230 -34.10 -5.02 2.99
N LEU A 231 -33.49 -5.63 1.98
CA LEU A 231 -34.00 -5.68 0.62
C LEU A 231 -35.41 -6.30 0.68
N SER A 232 -36.44 -5.46 0.74
CA SER A 232 -37.82 -5.89 0.56
C SER A 232 -38.04 -6.16 -0.92
N HIS A 233 -37.60 -7.33 -1.39
CA HIS A 233 -37.85 -7.80 -2.75
C HIS A 233 -38.36 -9.24 -2.77
N TYR A 234 -39.36 -9.54 -1.93
CA TYR A 234 -40.20 -10.76 -2.04
C TYR A 234 -41.61 -10.49 -1.49
N LEU A 235 -42.35 -9.58 -2.13
CA LEU A 235 -43.77 -9.36 -1.84
C LEU A 235 -44.65 -9.29 -3.10
N GLN A 236 -44.32 -10.04 -4.15
CA GLN A 236 -45.21 -10.15 -5.33
C GLN A 236 -45.53 -11.57 -5.84
N HIS A 237 -45.00 -12.66 -5.26
CA HIS A 237 -45.32 -14.01 -5.76
C HIS A 237 -45.94 -15.00 -4.76
N ALA A 238 -46.35 -14.57 -3.55
CA ALA A 238 -46.97 -15.47 -2.56
C ALA A 238 -48.37 -15.03 -2.08
N LYS A 239 -49.07 -14.17 -2.82
CA LYS A 239 -50.47 -13.76 -2.54
C LYS A 239 -51.49 -14.21 -3.60
N MET A 240 -51.13 -15.14 -4.49
CA MET A 240 -52.03 -15.65 -5.54
C MET A 240 -52.25 -17.18 -5.48
N THR A 241 -52.40 -17.76 -4.28
CA THR A 241 -52.82 -19.19 -4.15
C THR A 241 -53.62 -19.51 -2.89
N ILE A 242 -54.31 -18.54 -2.27
CA ILE A 242 -55.35 -18.85 -1.27
C ILE A 242 -56.51 -17.87 -1.46
N GLN A 243 -57.37 -18.16 -2.44
CA GLN A 243 -58.82 -17.88 -2.48
C GLN A 243 -59.37 -18.22 -3.88
N SER A 244 -59.76 -19.50 -4.05
CA SER A 244 -60.95 -19.94 -4.80
C SER A 244 -61.17 -21.42 -4.49
#